data_AF-A0A1S9SNX5-F1
#
_entry.id   AF-A0A1S9SNX5-F1
#
_cell.length_a   1.000
_cell.length_b   1.000
_cell.length_c   1.000
_cell.angle_alpha   90.00
_cell.angle_beta   90.00
_cell.angle_gamma   90.00
#
_symmetry.space_group_name_H-M   'P 1'
#
loop_
_entity.id
_entity.type
_entity.pdbx_description
1 polymer ?
#
loop_
_entity_poly.entity_id
_entity_poly.type
_entity_poly.pdbx_seq_one_letter_code
_entity_poly.pdbx_strand_id
1 'polypeptide(L)'
;AYYISRIKSNTRIYQKNPTPDYFQDGRIKKGTEYIQIDMEFLMNSLQPGQTCEISNAYVGMTDKVATRVIVHRLTKEQQQKRLQDQAVREKKKGMKYSPRSKRLSGINVYMTNTPTDMVPMGQVHDWYSLRWQIEIIFKTWKSFFHIHHCKKIKRERLECHLYGQLIAILLCSSTMFQMRQLLLIKKKR
;
A
#
# COMPACT_ATOMS: atom_id res chain seq x y z
N ALA A 1 9.32 3.85 14.68
CA ALA A 1 7.93 3.57 14.26
C ALA A 1 7.94 2.64 13.06
N TYR A 2 7.04 1.66 13.01
CA TYR A 2 6.90 0.72 11.88
C TYR A 2 5.95 1.25 10.80
N TYR A 3 6.16 0.86 9.53
CA TYR A 3 5.28 1.24 8.42
C TYR A 3 5.08 0.11 7.41
N ILE A 4 3.95 0.13 6.70
CA ILE A 4 3.72 -0.64 5.47
C ILE A 4 3.19 0.31 4.41
N SER A 5 3.92 0.46 3.31
CA SER A 5 3.57 1.35 2.21
C SER A 5 3.54 0.60 0.89
N ARG A 6 2.56 0.90 0.04
CA ARG A 6 2.53 0.40 -1.34
C ARG A 6 3.19 1.42 -2.26
N ILE A 7 4.21 0.99 -2.98
CA ILE A 7 4.91 1.83 -3.96
C ILE A 7 4.42 1.52 -5.37
N LYS A 8 4.70 2.45 -6.29
CA LYS A 8 4.40 2.23 -7.71
C LYS A 8 5.28 1.09 -8.23
N SER A 9 4.75 0.25 -9.10
CA SER A 9 5.50 -0.89 -9.64
C SER A 9 6.67 -0.48 -10.54
N ASN A 10 6.71 0.77 -10.99
CA ASN A 10 7.83 1.35 -11.73
C ASN A 10 8.86 2.09 -10.85
N THR A 11 8.68 2.08 -9.52
CA THR A 11 9.67 2.63 -8.59
C THR A 11 10.97 1.83 -8.71
N ARG A 12 12.11 2.52 -8.72
CA ARG A 12 13.42 1.87 -8.79
C ARG A 12 13.77 1.26 -7.43
N ILE A 13 14.09 -0.03 -7.47
CA ILE A 13 14.48 -0.82 -6.30
C ILE A 13 15.86 -1.38 -6.60
N TYR A 14 16.71 -1.34 -5.58
CA TYR A 14 18.11 -1.72 -5.68
C TYR A 14 18.48 -2.74 -4.62
N GLN A 15 19.55 -3.47 -4.88
CA GLN A 15 20.25 -4.28 -3.89
C GLN A 15 21.71 -3.82 -3.84
N LYS A 16 22.35 -3.95 -2.67
CA LYS A 16 23.77 -3.62 -2.53
C LYS A 16 24.59 -4.52 -3.45
N ASN A 17 25.51 -3.92 -4.22
CA ASN A 17 26.39 -4.67 -5.10
C ASN A 17 27.40 -5.47 -4.27
N PRO A 18 27.50 -6.80 -4.42
CA PRO A 18 28.55 -7.58 -3.75
C PRO A 18 29.96 -7.27 -4.27
N THR A 19 30.09 -6.82 -5.53
CA THR A 19 31.36 -6.51 -6.19
C THR A 19 31.31 -5.10 -6.80
N PRO A 20 31.39 -4.04 -5.99
CA PRO A 20 31.43 -2.68 -6.50
C PRO A 20 32.79 -2.36 -7.13
N ASP A 21 32.79 -1.43 -8.08
CA ASP A 21 34.04 -0.91 -8.64
C ASP A 21 34.69 0.08 -7.68
N TYR A 22 36.02 0.10 -7.66
CA TYR A 22 36.81 1.04 -6.87
C TYR A 22 37.58 2.00 -7.78
N PHE A 23 37.81 3.21 -7.30
CA PHE A 23 38.80 4.12 -7.87
C PHE A 23 40.21 3.65 -7.49
N GLN A 24 41.25 4.17 -8.16
CA GLN A 24 42.65 3.83 -7.86
C GLN A 24 43.06 4.18 -6.42
N ASP A 25 42.34 5.11 -5.77
CA ASP A 25 42.53 5.52 -4.38
C ASP A 25 41.78 4.63 -3.36
N GLY A 26 41.14 3.54 -3.81
CA GLY A 26 40.39 2.61 -2.97
C GLY A 26 38.98 3.06 -2.57
N ARG A 27 38.49 4.23 -3.03
CA ARG A 27 37.11 4.65 -2.79
C ARG A 27 36.14 3.92 -3.72
N ILE A 28 34.96 3.54 -3.21
CA ILE A 28 33.91 2.92 -4.04
C ILE A 28 33.39 3.93 -5.06
N LYS A 29 33.26 3.52 -6.32
CA LYS A 29 32.52 4.26 -7.34
C LYS A 29 31.02 4.20 -6.97
N LYS A 30 30.47 5.31 -6.47
CA LYS A 30 29.06 5.40 -6.04
C LYS A 30 28.03 4.88 -7.07
N GLY A 31 28.35 4.97 -8.37
CA GLY A 31 27.50 4.45 -9.45
C GLY A 31 27.37 2.92 -9.47
N THR A 32 28.34 2.19 -8.93
CA THR A 32 28.38 0.71 -8.90
C THR A 32 28.10 0.14 -7.52
N GLU A 33 27.83 0.99 -6.52
CA GLU A 33 27.50 0.56 -5.15
C GLU A 33 26.19 -0.24 -5.07
N TYR A 34 25.26 0.01 -5.99
CA TYR A 34 23.93 -0.60 -6.00
C TYR A 34 23.57 -1.16 -7.37
N ILE A 35 23.01 -2.36 -7.40
CA ILE A 35 22.47 -2.99 -8.61
C ILE A 35 20.95 -2.77 -8.63
N GLN A 36 20.43 -2.24 -9.72
CA GLN A 36 18.99 -2.10 -9.88
C GLN A 36 18.35 -3.48 -10.15
N ILE A 37 17.31 -3.80 -9.38
CA ILE A 37 16.54 -5.03 -9.57
C ILE A 37 15.65 -4.86 -10.80
N ASP A 38 15.72 -5.82 -11.73
CA ASP A 38 14.78 -5.88 -12.83
C ASP A 38 13.44 -6.48 -12.36
N MET A 39 12.50 -5.58 -12.12
CA MET A 39 11.14 -5.93 -11.70
C MET A 39 10.36 -6.73 -12.75
N GLU A 40 10.68 -6.62 -14.04
CA GLU A 40 10.02 -7.44 -15.08
C GLU A 40 10.51 -8.88 -15.03
N PHE A 41 11.82 -9.07 -14.90
CA PHE A 41 12.40 -10.39 -14.70
C PHE A 41 11.85 -11.05 -13.43
N LEU A 42 11.84 -10.31 -12.31
CA LEU A 42 11.29 -10.79 -11.03
C LEU A 42 9.79 -11.14 -11.15
N MET A 43 9.02 -10.34 -11.88
CA MET A 43 7.60 -10.62 -12.10
C MET A 43 7.40 -11.92 -12.89
N ASN A 44 8.25 -12.19 -13.89
CA ASN A 44 8.15 -13.36 -14.76
C ASN A 44 8.60 -14.65 -14.07
N SER A 45 9.48 -14.56 -13.06
CA SER A 45 9.88 -15.72 -12.26
C SER A 45 8.84 -16.14 -11.21
N LEU A 46 7.80 -15.33 -10.96
CA LEU A 46 6.74 -15.60 -10.00
C LEU A 46 5.48 -16.18 -10.65
N GLN A 47 4.91 -17.18 -10.00
CA GLN A 47 3.58 -17.70 -10.37
C GLN A 47 2.47 -16.72 -9.96
N PRO A 48 1.32 -16.68 -10.68
CA PRO A 48 0.17 -15.89 -10.27
C PRO A 48 -0.28 -16.20 -8.82
N GLY A 49 -0.39 -15.18 -7.98
CA GLY A 49 -0.71 -15.31 -6.55
C GLY A 49 0.50 -15.50 -5.64
N GLN A 50 1.69 -15.77 -6.19
CA GLN A 50 2.91 -15.94 -5.41
C GLN A 50 3.42 -14.59 -4.87
N THR A 51 4.03 -14.64 -3.69
CA THR A 51 4.67 -13.49 -3.05
C THR A 51 6.13 -13.80 -2.83
N CYS A 52 7.01 -12.83 -3.10
CA CYS A 52 8.42 -12.91 -2.75
C CYS A 52 8.83 -11.73 -1.89
N GLU A 53 9.89 -11.94 -1.13
CA GLU A 53 10.47 -10.98 -0.22
C GLU A 53 11.91 -10.65 -0.61
N ILE A 54 12.27 -9.37 -0.52
CA ILE A 54 13.61 -8.86 -0.70
C ILE A 54 13.95 -8.07 0.57
N SER A 55 14.62 -8.74 1.51
CA SER A 55 14.82 -8.19 2.86
C SER A 55 15.82 -7.03 2.92
N ASN A 56 16.83 -7.02 2.04
CA ASN A 56 17.88 -6.00 1.96
C ASN A 56 17.76 -5.13 0.71
N ALA A 57 16.56 -4.56 0.50
CA ALA A 57 16.29 -3.71 -0.64
C ALA A 57 16.51 -2.22 -0.31
N TYR A 58 16.84 -1.45 -1.32
CA TYR A 58 17.00 -0.01 -1.27
C TYR A 58 16.03 0.62 -2.26
N VAL A 59 15.12 1.46 -1.78
CA VAL A 59 14.07 2.06 -2.61
C VAL A 59 14.31 3.56 -2.74
N GLY A 60 14.30 4.07 -3.98
CA GLY A 60 14.48 5.51 -4.25
C GLY A 60 15.58 5.80 -5.26
N MET A 61 15.48 6.95 -5.95
CA MET A 61 16.41 7.33 -7.02
C MET A 61 17.66 8.02 -6.46
N THR A 62 17.45 9.09 -5.68
CA THR A 62 18.49 9.84 -4.97
C THR A 62 18.72 9.25 -3.59
N ASP A 63 17.68 9.33 -2.75
CA ASP A 63 17.71 8.85 -1.38
C ASP A 63 17.27 7.38 -1.35
N LYS A 64 18.25 6.49 -1.22
CA LYS A 64 18.05 5.05 -1.17
C LYS A 64 17.69 4.62 0.24
N VAL A 65 16.40 4.43 0.49
CA VAL A 65 15.91 4.00 1.80
C VAL A 65 16.07 2.48 1.91
N ALA A 66 16.88 2.03 2.87
CA ALA A 66 17.00 0.62 3.21
C ALA A 66 15.69 0.12 3.83
N THR A 67 15.08 -0.88 3.23
CA THR A 67 13.75 -1.37 3.60
C THR A 67 13.56 -2.79 3.09
N ARG A 68 12.67 -3.52 3.74
CA ARG A 68 12.16 -4.80 3.24
C ARG A 68 11.12 -4.53 2.16
N VAL A 69 11.28 -5.16 1.00
CA VAL A 69 10.35 -5.07 -0.13
C VAL A 69 9.63 -6.40 -0.31
N ILE A 70 8.31 -6.34 -0.47
CA ILE A 70 7.46 -7.49 -0.73
C ILE A 70 6.79 -7.30 -2.09
N VAL A 71 6.99 -8.26 -2.99
CA VAL A 71 6.39 -8.26 -4.33
C VAL A 71 5.38 -9.37 -4.42
N HIS A 72 4.14 -9.02 -4.70
CA HIS A 72 3.04 -9.95 -4.85
C HIS A 72 2.57 -9.97 -6.31
N ARG A 73 2.62 -11.14 -6.94
CA ARG A 73 2.08 -11.34 -8.29
C ARG A 73 0.57 -11.51 -8.22
N LEU A 74 -0.16 -10.67 -8.95
CA LEU A 74 -1.62 -10.75 -8.97
C LEU A 74 -2.10 -12.08 -9.57
N THR A 75 -3.29 -12.50 -9.16
CA THR A 75 -3.99 -13.59 -9.85
C THR A 75 -4.45 -13.16 -11.25
N LYS A 76 -4.70 -14.13 -12.13
CA LYS A 76 -5.16 -13.85 -13.51
C LYS A 76 -6.44 -13.00 -13.52
N GLU A 77 -7.39 -13.31 -12.64
CA GLU A 77 -8.64 -12.56 -12.48
C GLU A 77 -8.40 -11.12 -12.04
N GLN A 78 -7.56 -10.92 -11.02
CA GLN A 78 -7.20 -9.58 -10.52
C GLN A 78 -6.48 -8.78 -11.60
N GLN A 79 -5.59 -9.41 -12.35
CA GLN A 79 -4.87 -8.78 -13.46
C GLN A 79 -5.83 -8.36 -14.57
N GLN A 80 -6.77 -9.23 -14.97
CA GLN A 80 -7.76 -8.93 -16.00
C GLN A 80 -8.65 -7.75 -15.60
N LYS A 81 -9.15 -7.74 -14.35
CA LYS A 81 -9.93 -6.61 -13.82
C LYS A 81 -9.11 -5.31 -13.86
N ARG A 82 -7.82 -5.37 -13.53
CA ARG A 82 -6.91 -4.22 -13.59
C ARG A 82 -6.75 -3.67 -15.00
N LEU A 83 -6.62 -4.55 -16.00
CA LEU A 83 -6.49 -4.16 -17.40
C LEU A 83 -7.77 -3.48 -17.90
N GLN A 84 -8.94 -3.98 -17.51
CA GLN A 84 -10.22 -3.34 -17.81
C GLN A 84 -10.33 -1.94 -17.17
N ASP A 85 -10.03 -1.82 -15.87
CA ASP A 85 -10.03 -0.53 -15.16
C ASP A 85 -9.04 0.47 -15.78
N GLN A 86 -7.89 -0.02 -16.25
CA GLN A 86 -6.92 0.80 -16.96
C GLN A 86 -7.45 1.28 -18.30
N ALA A 87 -8.06 0.43 -19.11
CA ALA A 87 -8.65 0.81 -20.40
C ALA A 87 -9.72 1.90 -20.22
N VAL A 88 -10.58 1.77 -19.20
CA VAL A 88 -11.56 2.81 -18.84
C VAL A 88 -10.87 4.12 -18.47
N ARG A 89 -9.79 4.07 -17.68
CA ARG A 89 -9.02 5.26 -17.31
C ARG A 89 -8.29 5.91 -18.47
N GLU A 90 -7.72 5.12 -19.38
CA GLU A 90 -7.05 5.61 -20.59
C GLU A 90 -8.04 6.39 -21.46
N LYS A 91 -9.24 5.83 -21.68
CA LYS A 91 -10.33 6.50 -22.41
C LYS A 91 -10.79 7.78 -21.71
N LYS A 92 -11.02 7.73 -20.39
CA LYS A 92 -11.47 8.90 -19.62
C LYS A 92 -10.45 10.04 -19.58
N LYS A 93 -9.15 9.73 -19.57
CA LYS A 93 -8.07 10.72 -19.46
C LYS A 93 -7.43 11.10 -20.80
N GLY A 94 -7.78 10.42 -21.90
CA GLY A 94 -7.14 10.64 -23.20
C GLY A 94 -5.65 10.32 -23.22
N MET A 95 -5.16 9.44 -22.34
CA MET A 95 -3.74 9.09 -22.23
C MET A 95 -3.54 7.58 -22.32
N LYS A 96 -2.42 7.12 -22.91
CA LYS A 96 -2.03 5.71 -22.97
C LYS A 96 -0.87 5.42 -22.03
N TYR A 97 -0.96 4.34 -21.27
CA TYR A 97 0.16 3.82 -20.48
C TYR A 97 1.17 3.11 -21.38
N SER A 98 2.44 3.18 -21.01
CA SER A 98 3.50 2.45 -21.70
C SER A 98 3.31 0.93 -21.59
N PRO A 99 3.77 0.13 -22.57
CA PRO A 99 3.68 -1.32 -22.52
C PRO A 99 4.30 -1.92 -21.26
N ARG A 100 5.46 -1.37 -20.84
CA ARG A 100 6.14 -1.72 -19.59
C ARG A 100 5.27 -1.50 -18.35
N SER A 101 4.62 -0.34 -18.25
CA SER A 101 3.72 -0.03 -17.13
C SER A 101 2.52 -0.98 -17.08
N LYS A 102 1.95 -1.33 -18.24
CA LYS A 102 0.87 -2.32 -18.34
C LYS A 102 1.31 -3.70 -17.86
N ARG A 103 2.50 -4.17 -18.27
CA ARG A 103 3.09 -5.43 -17.77
C ARG A 103 3.27 -5.41 -16.24
N LEU A 104 3.97 -4.40 -15.72
CA LEU A 104 4.23 -4.22 -14.30
C LEU A 104 2.98 -3.92 -13.47
N SER A 105 1.83 -3.66 -14.10
CA SER A 105 0.57 -3.52 -13.37
C SER A 105 0.05 -4.86 -12.81
N GLY A 106 0.59 -5.98 -13.29
CA GLY A 106 0.29 -7.33 -12.79
C GLY A 106 0.96 -7.66 -11.45
N ILE A 107 1.64 -6.73 -10.79
CA ILE A 107 2.24 -6.92 -9.47
C ILE A 107 1.79 -5.84 -8.48
N ASN A 108 1.84 -6.16 -7.20
CA ASN A 108 1.82 -5.20 -6.11
C ASN A 108 3.19 -5.19 -5.45
N VAL A 109 3.71 -3.99 -5.17
CA VAL A 109 4.99 -3.82 -4.49
C VAL A 109 4.74 -3.06 -3.19
N TYR A 110 5.17 -3.65 -2.10
CA TYR A 110 5.11 -3.10 -0.76
C TYR A 110 6.51 -2.87 -0.23
N MET A 111 6.68 -1.82 0.55
CA MET A 111 7.89 -1.55 1.33
C MET A 111 7.52 -1.41 2.80
N THR A 112 8.36 -1.95 3.68
CA THR A 112 8.16 -1.95 5.12
C THR A 112 9.50 -1.98 5.85
N ASN A 113 9.56 -1.38 7.03
CA ASN A 113 10.65 -1.58 7.98
C ASN A 113 10.27 -2.59 9.09
N THR A 114 9.11 -3.24 8.98
CA THR A 114 8.66 -4.25 9.92
C THR A 114 9.42 -5.55 9.68
N PRO A 115 10.01 -6.12 10.73
CA PRO A 115 10.80 -7.34 10.61
C PRO A 115 9.90 -8.55 10.33
N THR A 116 10.49 -9.60 9.76
CA THR A 116 9.77 -10.77 9.23
C THR A 116 9.13 -11.64 10.32
N ASP A 117 9.71 -11.62 11.52
CA ASP A 117 9.17 -12.21 12.74
C ASP A 117 7.85 -11.58 13.18
N MET A 118 7.70 -10.25 13.05
CA MET A 118 6.48 -9.54 13.44
C MET A 118 5.40 -9.61 12.35
N VAL A 119 5.77 -9.41 11.08
CA VAL A 119 4.82 -9.49 9.96
C VAL A 119 5.44 -10.33 8.84
N PRO A 120 5.04 -11.61 8.71
CA PRO A 120 5.48 -12.46 7.60
C PRO A 120 5.02 -11.91 6.24
N MET A 121 5.77 -12.22 5.17
CA MET A 121 5.49 -11.66 3.84
C MET A 121 4.06 -11.92 3.35
N GLY A 122 3.48 -13.07 3.70
CA GLY A 122 2.12 -13.44 3.30
C GLY A 122 1.03 -12.53 3.89
N GLN A 123 1.27 -11.92 5.06
CA GLN A 123 0.29 -11.09 5.75
C GLN A 123 0.41 -9.60 5.39
N VAL A 124 1.47 -9.18 4.71
CA VAL A 124 1.71 -7.76 4.39
C VAL A 124 0.56 -7.17 3.57
N HIS A 125 0.00 -7.95 2.64
CA HIS A 125 -1.14 -7.52 1.85
C HIS A 125 -2.38 -7.27 2.73
N ASP A 126 -2.68 -8.20 3.64
CA ASP A 126 -3.85 -8.13 4.52
C ASP A 126 -3.76 -6.92 5.43
N TRP A 127 -2.61 -6.70 6.06
CA TRP A 127 -2.35 -5.50 6.87
C TRP A 127 -2.48 -4.22 6.05
N TYR A 128 -1.93 -4.19 4.83
CA TYR A 128 -2.07 -3.02 3.96
C TYR A 128 -3.53 -2.78 3.54
N SER A 129 -4.34 -3.84 3.39
CA SER A 129 -5.75 -3.73 3.00
C SER A 129 -6.59 -2.96 4.04
N LEU A 130 -6.21 -3.05 5.32
CA LEU A 130 -6.87 -2.32 6.41
C LEU A 130 -6.78 -0.80 6.24
N ARG A 131 -5.74 -0.28 5.57
CA ARG A 131 -5.63 1.16 5.28
C ARG A 131 -6.85 1.68 4.52
N TRP A 132 -7.39 0.89 3.59
CA TRP A 132 -8.58 1.27 2.83
C TRP A 132 -9.84 1.23 3.69
N GLN A 133 -9.97 0.26 4.61
CA GLN A 133 -11.06 0.21 5.58
C GLN A 133 -11.06 1.45 6.48
N ILE A 134 -9.88 1.84 7.00
CA ILE A 134 -9.72 3.06 7.78
C ILE A 134 -10.15 4.29 6.96
N GLU A 135 -9.72 4.38 5.70
CA GLU A 135 -10.12 5.48 4.80
C GLU A 135 -11.64 5.54 4.60
N ILE A 136 -12.32 4.40 4.44
CA ILE A 136 -13.78 4.35 4.36
C ILE A 136 -14.42 4.81 5.66
N ILE A 137 -13.95 4.32 6.81
CA ILE A 137 -14.47 4.70 8.12
C ILE A 137 -14.41 6.23 8.27
N PHE A 138 -13.27 6.84 7.96
CA PHE A 138 -13.14 8.30 7.99
C PHE A 138 -14.01 9.02 6.96
N LYS A 139 -14.19 8.47 5.74
CA LYS A 139 -15.11 9.05 4.75
C LYS A 139 -16.55 9.03 5.26
N THR A 140 -16.97 7.93 5.87
CA THR A 140 -18.29 7.78 6.51
C THR A 140 -18.46 8.80 7.63
N TRP A 141 -17.46 8.94 8.51
CA TRP A 141 -17.51 9.93 9.60
C TRP A 141 -17.60 11.36 9.09
N LYS A 142 -16.85 11.69 8.04
CA LYS A 142 -16.94 13.00 7.40
C LYS A 142 -18.30 13.24 6.77
N SER A 143 -18.86 12.24 6.08
CA SER A 143 -20.13 12.39 5.35
C SER A 143 -21.37 12.43 6.25
N PHE A 144 -21.45 11.57 7.27
CA PHE A 144 -22.64 11.47 8.12
C PHE A 144 -22.53 12.36 9.37
N PHE A 145 -21.36 12.38 10.00
CA PHE A 145 -21.16 13.06 11.29
C PHE A 145 -20.49 14.42 11.15
N HIS A 146 -20.06 14.79 9.93
CA HIS A 146 -19.49 16.10 9.64
C HIS A 146 -18.28 16.45 10.54
N ILE A 147 -17.53 15.44 11.00
CA ILE A 147 -16.42 15.59 11.98
C ILE A 147 -15.30 16.53 11.52
N HIS A 148 -15.23 16.81 10.21
CA HIS A 148 -14.25 17.71 9.61
C HIS A 148 -14.69 19.18 9.62
N HIS A 149 -15.97 19.47 9.90
CA HIS A 149 -16.48 20.83 10.00
C HIS A 149 -16.19 21.38 11.40
N CYS A 150 -15.13 22.18 11.50
CA CYS A 150 -14.79 22.90 12.72
C CYS A 150 -15.23 24.36 12.62
N LYS A 151 -16.08 24.82 13.54
CA LYS A 151 -16.39 26.25 13.69
C LYS A 151 -15.26 26.93 14.46
N LYS A 152 -14.98 28.21 14.19
CA LYS A 152 -14.08 29.01 15.04
C LYS A 152 -14.77 29.28 16.38
N ILE A 153 -14.39 28.51 17.39
CA ILE A 153 -14.90 28.59 18.77
C ILE A 153 -13.75 28.41 19.75
N LYS A 154 -13.99 28.68 21.05
CA LYS A 154 -13.02 28.41 22.12
C LYS A 154 -12.64 26.92 22.14
N ARG A 155 -11.39 26.63 22.52
CA ARG A 155 -10.80 25.28 22.51
C ARG A 155 -11.64 24.28 23.30
N GLU A 156 -12.10 24.67 24.48
CA GLU A 156 -12.87 23.80 25.39
C GLU A 156 -14.21 23.40 24.77
N ARG A 157 -14.85 24.33 24.05
CA ARG A 157 -16.10 24.07 23.32
C ARG A 157 -15.86 23.17 22.12
N LEU A 158 -14.73 23.32 21.43
CA LEU A 158 -14.32 22.45 20.33
C LEU A 158 -14.06 21.03 20.82
N GLU A 159 -13.30 20.87 21.90
CA GLU A 159 -13.02 19.56 22.51
C GLU A 159 -14.32 18.87 22.94
N CYS A 160 -15.21 19.58 23.65
CA CYS A 160 -16.53 19.04 24.03
C CYS A 160 -17.37 18.61 22.82
N HIS A 161 -17.41 19.43 21.75
CA HIS A 161 -18.12 19.08 20.53
C HIS A 161 -17.52 17.85 19.84
N LEU A 162 -16.18 17.77 19.75
CA LEU A 162 -15.48 16.63 19.16
C LEU A 162 -15.74 15.35 19.96
N TYR A 163 -15.66 15.39 21.29
CA TYR A 163 -15.99 14.23 22.13
C TYR A 163 -17.45 13.81 21.95
N GLY A 164 -18.39 14.74 21.92
CA GLY A 164 -19.80 14.45 21.64
C GLY A 164 -19.99 13.76 20.28
N GLN A 165 -19.32 14.24 19.23
CA GLN A 165 -19.35 13.60 17.91
C GLN A 165 -18.73 12.20 17.91
N LEU A 166 -17.60 12.00 18.61
CA LEU A 166 -16.94 10.70 18.72
C LEU A 166 -17.81 9.68 19.48
N ILE A 167 -18.47 10.11 20.54
CA ILE A 167 -19.42 9.26 21.29
C ILE A 167 -20.62 8.90 20.40
N ALA A 168 -21.19 9.87 19.68
CA ALA A 168 -22.29 9.60 18.74
C ALA A 168 -21.88 8.61 17.63
N ILE A 169 -20.68 8.78 17.05
CA ILE A 169 -20.11 7.85 16.08
C ILE A 169 -19.99 6.44 16.68
N LEU A 170 -19.49 6.32 17.91
CA LEU A 170 -19.33 5.03 18.58
C LEU A 170 -20.69 4.33 18.81
N LEU A 171 -21.69 5.06 19.29
CA LEU A 171 -23.04 4.53 19.51
C LEU A 171 -23.73 4.13 18.19
N CYS A 172 -23.65 4.95 17.16
CA CYS A 172 -24.23 4.62 15.85
C CYS A 172 -23.51 3.44 15.18
N SER A 173 -22.17 3.39 15.24
CA SER A 173 -21.42 2.29 14.62
C SER A 173 -21.61 0.96 15.33
N SER A 174 -21.67 0.96 16.67
CA SER A 174 -21.94 -0.24 17.47
C SER A 174 -23.34 -0.80 17.23
N THR A 175 -24.37 0.05 17.26
CA THR A 175 -25.75 -0.37 16.98
C THR A 175 -25.90 -0.91 15.55
N MET A 176 -25.35 -0.22 14.54
CA MET A 176 -25.35 -0.73 13.16
C MET A 176 -24.63 -2.09 13.04
N PHE A 177 -23.50 -2.27 13.72
CA PHE A 177 -22.77 -3.54 13.69
C PHE A 177 -23.63 -4.68 14.30
N GLN A 178 -24.25 -4.45 15.45
CA GLN A 178 -25.16 -5.42 16.08
C GLN A 178 -26.34 -5.76 15.16
N MET A 179 -27.00 -4.75 14.57
CA MET A 179 -28.12 -4.97 13.64
C MET A 179 -27.68 -5.81 12.43
N ARG A 180 -26.50 -5.53 11.87
CA ARG A 180 -25.94 -6.31 10.76
C ARG A 180 -25.71 -7.77 11.14
N GLN A 181 -25.17 -8.05 12.33
CA GLN A 181 -24.97 -9.42 12.81
C GLN A 181 -26.31 -10.16 12.95
N LEU A 182 -27.33 -9.52 13.53
CA LEU A 182 -28.67 -10.11 13.66
C LEU A 182 -29.28 -10.44 12.29
N LEU A 183 -29.16 -9.54 11.31
CA LEU A 183 -29.66 -9.77 9.95
C LEU A 183 -28.92 -10.92 9.25
N LEU A 184 -27.60 -11.04 9.43
CA LEU A 184 -26.81 -12.13 8.87
C LEU A 184 -27.18 -13.49 9.47
N ILE A 185 -27.41 -13.55 10.79
CA ILE A 185 -27.86 -14.77 11.47
C ILE A 185 -29.24 -15.17 10.96
N LYS A 186 -30.17 -14.21 10.84
CA LYS A 186 -31.53 -14.48 10.34
C LYS A 186 -31.54 -15.00 8.90
N LYS A 187 -30.63 -14.53 8.03
CA LYS A 187 -30.55 -14.96 6.64
C LYS A 187 -29.92 -16.36 6.45
N LYS A 188 -29.17 -16.85 7.44
CA LYS A 188 -28.58 -18.20 7.43
C LYS A 188 -29.53 -19.28 7.97
N ARG A 189 -30.60 -18.87 8.65
CA ARG A 189 -31.74 -19.73 8.97
C ARG A 189 -32.74 -19.68 7.81
#